data_AF-A0A094DSB9-F1
#
_entry.id   AF-A0A094DSB9-F1
#
_cell.length_a   1.000
_cell.length_b   1.000
_cell.length_c   1.000
_cell.angle_alpha   90.00
_cell.angle_beta   90.00
_cell.angle_gamma   90.00
#
_symmetry.space_group_name_H-M   'P 1'
#
loop_
_entity.id
_entity.type
_entity.pdbx_description
1 polymer ?
#
loop_
_entity_poly.entity_id
_entity_poly.type
_entity_poly.pdbx_seq_one_letter_code
_entity_poly.pdbx_strand_id
1 'polypeptide(L)'
;MLGTSTGPQTGVSTPRSSSSLRPLHLTHGSLEHSFLIPTNLHFHASQIKDQFLASLPEPTDELAQDDEPSSTAELVARYLSFIAAEVESGEDDAQGSYEEVLKLVLNEFERAFLRGNDVHALSGGIPGIDQKKLETVRGYYAARAASNRPIRPHESALLRAAGEGTAKVYSVYGGQGNIEEYFDELRELYTTYHSFIGELITSSAELLLTLSRDPKAEKLYIKGLDIMTWLRDPESTPDVDYLVSAPVSFPLIGLVQLAHYSVACKTLGLTPGAFREKLSGTTGHSQGVVLAAATSAADSWESFDKIAIQSLTILFWIGSRSQQTYPTTSLAPNVLQDSEENGEGMPTPMLSIRDLSRDQIQEHIDATNQYLPEDRHISISLVNSARNLVVTGPPLSLYGLNLQLRKVKAPTGLDQTRIPFTERKVRFVNRFLPITAPFHSKYLASATSNIDEDLKNVVISSKDLGIPVFDTNTGKDIREEIDGNIVPTLVRLITQEPVNWEKATVFPQATHVLDFGPGGISGLGVLTSRNKDGTGVRVILAGTIAGTVPEVGYKPELFDRDEEHAVTYAVDWLKEHGPRLIKTT
;
A
#
# COMPACT_ATOMS: atom_id res chain seq x y z
N MET A 1 -11.68 59.12 -74.05
CA MET A 1 -10.40 58.45 -74.32
C MET A 1 -10.27 57.29 -73.35
N LEU A 2 -9.97 56.11 -73.89
CA LEU A 2 -9.17 54.99 -73.35
C LEU A 2 -8.79 54.99 -71.85
N GLY A 3 -8.94 53.82 -71.22
CA GLY A 3 -7.78 53.15 -70.61
C GLY A 3 -7.78 52.92 -69.10
N THR A 4 -7.97 51.65 -68.73
CA THR A 4 -7.70 50.98 -67.44
C THR A 4 -6.23 50.97 -67.01
N SER A 5 -5.95 50.97 -65.69
CA SER A 5 -4.93 50.08 -65.10
C SER A 5 -5.08 49.96 -63.58
N THR A 6 -5.49 48.77 -63.15
CA THR A 6 -5.35 48.21 -61.80
C THR A 6 -3.89 47.84 -61.52
N GLY A 7 -3.34 48.26 -60.39
CA GLY A 7 -2.06 47.78 -59.83
C GLY A 7 -2.29 47.10 -58.47
N PRO A 8 -1.54 46.06 -58.10
CA PRO A 8 -1.96 45.10 -57.08
C PRO A 8 -1.68 45.62 -55.66
N GLN A 9 -2.71 45.55 -54.81
CA GLN A 9 -2.54 45.60 -53.36
C GLN A 9 -1.76 44.38 -52.92
N THR A 10 -0.51 44.58 -52.48
CA THR A 10 0.27 43.54 -51.80
C THR A 10 -0.36 43.28 -50.44
N GLY A 11 -1.07 42.15 -50.34
CA GLY A 11 -1.61 41.63 -49.10
C GLY A 11 -0.49 41.41 -48.09
N VAL A 12 -0.70 41.91 -46.87
CA VAL A 12 0.07 41.53 -45.70
C VAL A 12 -0.31 40.10 -45.36
N SER A 13 0.39 39.13 -45.95
CA SER A 13 0.38 37.75 -45.48
C SER A 13 1.20 37.70 -44.19
N THR A 14 0.53 37.76 -43.04
CA THR A 14 1.07 37.15 -41.82
C THR A 14 1.29 35.67 -42.11
N PRO A 15 2.51 35.11 -42.00
CA PRO A 15 2.70 33.69 -42.17
C PRO A 15 2.07 32.98 -40.96
N ARG A 16 0.86 32.44 -41.14
CA ARG A 16 0.46 31.26 -40.37
C ARG A 16 1.26 30.11 -40.94
N SER A 17 2.38 29.77 -40.30
CA SER A 17 3.03 28.48 -40.53
C SER A 17 2.08 27.38 -40.07
N SER A 18 1.16 26.95 -40.96
CA SER A 18 0.46 25.69 -40.79
C SER A 18 1.50 24.58 -40.94
N SER A 19 2.02 24.07 -39.82
CA SER A 19 2.88 22.88 -39.83
C SER A 19 2.12 21.75 -40.51
N SER A 20 2.60 21.31 -41.69
CA SER A 20 2.04 20.14 -42.36
C SER A 20 2.16 18.93 -41.42
N LEU A 21 1.05 18.23 -41.19
CA LEU A 21 1.01 17.04 -40.33
C LEU A 21 1.13 15.77 -41.18
N ARG A 22 1.88 14.79 -40.69
CA ARG A 22 2.06 13.48 -41.31
C ARG A 22 1.64 12.38 -40.34
N PRO A 23 0.91 11.36 -40.82
CA PRO A 23 0.55 10.23 -39.98
C PRO A 23 1.77 9.42 -39.57
N LEU A 24 1.76 8.93 -38.34
CA LEU A 24 2.69 7.93 -37.79
C LEU A 24 1.84 6.79 -37.20
N HIS A 25 1.97 5.60 -37.76
CA HIS A 25 1.23 4.41 -37.32
C HIS A 25 2.09 3.62 -36.33
N LEU A 26 1.53 3.33 -35.17
CA LEU A 26 2.09 2.43 -34.17
C LEU A 26 1.26 1.15 -34.18
N THR A 27 1.88 0.03 -34.54
CA THR A 27 1.19 -1.24 -34.79
C THR A 27 1.91 -2.39 -34.10
N HIS A 28 1.16 -3.25 -33.42
CA HIS A 28 1.66 -4.48 -32.82
C HIS A 28 0.57 -5.55 -32.85
N GLY A 29 0.76 -6.60 -33.67
CA GLY A 29 -0.27 -7.61 -33.90
C GLY A 29 -1.57 -6.99 -34.44
N SER A 30 -2.67 -7.19 -33.70
CA SER A 30 -3.99 -6.61 -34.01
C SER A 30 -4.19 -5.17 -33.49
N LEU A 31 -3.26 -4.64 -32.70
CA LEU A 31 -3.33 -3.30 -32.12
C LEU A 31 -2.78 -2.26 -33.09
N GLU A 32 -3.54 -1.19 -33.34
CA GLU A 32 -3.08 -0.04 -34.13
C GLU A 32 -3.50 1.28 -33.49
N HIS A 33 -2.59 2.26 -33.48
CA HIS A 33 -2.88 3.66 -33.16
C HIS A 33 -2.17 4.59 -34.14
N SER A 34 -2.83 5.69 -34.52
CA SER A 34 -2.30 6.67 -35.49
C SER A 34 -2.12 8.03 -34.83
N PHE A 35 -0.91 8.58 -34.92
CA PHE A 35 -0.59 9.93 -34.49
C PHE A 35 -0.49 10.88 -35.68
N LEU A 36 -0.81 12.16 -35.46
CA LEU A 36 -0.54 13.23 -36.43
C LEU A 36 0.67 14.04 -35.96
N ILE A 37 1.82 13.83 -36.61
CA ILE A 37 3.10 14.43 -36.22
C ILE A 37 3.49 15.55 -37.19
N PRO A 38 3.95 16.72 -36.72
CA PRO A 38 4.52 17.77 -37.56
C PRO A 38 5.63 17.25 -38.46
N THR A 39 5.65 17.69 -39.73
CA THR A 39 6.59 17.18 -40.75
C THR A 39 8.06 17.33 -40.33
N ASN A 40 8.41 18.37 -39.57
CA ASN A 40 9.75 18.59 -39.04
C ASN A 40 10.16 17.57 -37.96
N LEU A 41 9.21 17.00 -37.22
CA LEU A 41 9.46 15.99 -36.18
C LEU A 41 9.27 14.55 -36.69
N HIS A 42 8.70 14.37 -37.88
CA HIS A 42 8.29 13.06 -38.40
C HIS A 42 9.46 12.08 -38.56
N PHE A 43 10.66 12.57 -38.91
CA PHE A 43 11.86 11.74 -39.01
C PHE A 43 12.23 11.14 -37.63
N HIS A 44 12.39 11.98 -36.62
CA HIS A 44 12.70 11.55 -35.25
C HIS A 44 11.63 10.64 -34.66
N ALA A 45 10.35 11.00 -34.87
CA ALA A 45 9.23 10.18 -34.44
C ALA A 45 9.19 8.81 -35.13
N SER A 46 9.63 8.71 -36.38
CA SER A 46 9.73 7.43 -37.10
C SER A 46 10.87 6.58 -36.55
N GLN A 47 12.03 7.19 -36.31
CA GLN A 47 13.21 6.51 -35.77
C GLN A 47 12.94 5.87 -34.41
N ILE A 48 12.41 6.65 -33.46
CA ILE A 48 12.14 6.16 -32.11
C ILE A 48 11.00 5.13 -32.09
N LYS A 49 10.01 5.28 -32.96
CA LYS A 49 8.96 4.27 -33.17
C LYS A 49 9.54 2.95 -33.68
N ASP A 50 10.43 2.98 -34.67
CA ASP A 50 11.04 1.76 -35.21
C ASP A 50 11.91 1.04 -34.16
N GLN A 51 12.65 1.80 -33.34
CA GLN A 51 13.41 1.25 -32.20
C GLN A 51 12.51 0.63 -31.13
N PHE A 52 11.42 1.32 -30.77
CA PHE A 52 10.44 0.79 -29.82
C PHE A 52 9.80 -0.50 -30.34
N LEU A 53 9.37 -0.55 -31.60
CA LEU A 53 8.76 -1.75 -32.18
C LEU A 53 9.74 -2.93 -32.22
N ALA A 54 11.03 -2.66 -32.44
CA ALA A 54 12.08 -3.70 -32.37
C ALA A 54 12.37 -4.17 -30.93
N SER A 55 11.96 -3.41 -29.90
CA SER A 55 12.09 -3.80 -28.49
C SER A 55 10.94 -4.68 -27.98
N LEU A 56 9.81 -4.69 -28.68
CA LEU A 56 8.67 -5.53 -28.34
C LEU A 56 8.91 -6.98 -28.80
N PRO A 57 8.29 -7.97 -28.12
CA PRO A 57 8.32 -9.35 -28.58
C PRO A 57 7.59 -9.53 -29.93
N GLU A 58 7.71 -10.71 -30.53
CA GLU A 58 6.90 -11.05 -31.71
C GLU A 58 5.41 -11.18 -31.32
N PRO A 59 4.48 -10.54 -32.06
CA PRO A 59 3.07 -10.56 -31.71
C PRO A 59 2.48 -11.97 -31.72
N THR A 60 1.66 -12.28 -30.72
CA THR A 60 0.86 -13.49 -30.66
C THR A 60 -0.58 -13.24 -31.11
N ASP A 61 -1.27 -14.27 -31.58
CA ASP A 61 -2.65 -14.15 -32.08
C ASP A 61 -3.62 -13.62 -31.01
N GLU A 62 -3.36 -13.91 -29.72
CA GLU A 62 -4.21 -13.56 -28.59
C GLU A 62 -3.64 -12.43 -27.70
N LEU A 63 -2.48 -11.86 -28.07
CA LEU A 63 -1.77 -10.85 -27.25
C LEU A 63 -1.51 -11.32 -25.81
N ALA A 64 -1.15 -12.60 -25.68
CA ALA A 64 -1.18 -13.35 -24.42
C ALA A 64 0.15 -13.38 -23.67
N GLN A 65 1.27 -12.95 -24.27
CA GLN A 65 2.55 -12.91 -23.55
C GLN A 65 2.55 -11.81 -22.49
N ASP A 66 3.26 -12.02 -21.38
CA ASP A 66 3.29 -11.08 -20.25
C ASP A 66 3.94 -9.74 -20.63
N ASP A 67 4.97 -9.78 -21.48
CA ASP A 67 5.70 -8.62 -22.00
C ASP A 67 5.12 -8.05 -23.30
N GLU A 68 4.00 -8.59 -23.78
CA GLU A 68 3.28 -8.12 -24.97
C GLU A 68 2.11 -7.20 -24.58
N PRO A 69 1.88 -6.06 -25.28
CA PRO A 69 0.75 -5.19 -24.99
C PRO A 69 -0.59 -5.85 -25.34
N SER A 70 -1.57 -5.81 -24.43
CA SER A 70 -2.90 -6.39 -24.63
C SER A 70 -3.98 -5.36 -25.00
N SER A 71 -3.64 -4.07 -25.06
CA SER A 71 -4.56 -3.03 -25.52
C SER A 71 -3.85 -1.89 -26.22
N THR A 72 -4.57 -1.14 -27.05
CA THR A 72 -4.02 0.06 -27.72
C THR A 72 -3.56 1.11 -26.71
N ALA A 73 -4.26 1.25 -25.58
CA ALA A 73 -3.87 2.17 -24.51
C ALA A 73 -2.52 1.77 -23.90
N GLU A 74 -2.35 0.48 -23.58
CA GLU A 74 -1.09 -0.05 -23.07
C GLU A 74 0.05 0.10 -24.08
N LEU A 75 -0.19 -0.20 -25.37
CA LEU A 75 0.81 -0.03 -26.43
C LEU A 75 1.34 1.42 -26.48
N VAL A 76 0.44 2.40 -26.42
CA VAL A 76 0.83 3.82 -26.42
C VAL A 76 1.52 4.20 -25.10
N ALA A 77 1.10 3.66 -23.96
CA ALA A 77 1.75 3.92 -22.67
C ALA A 77 3.18 3.34 -22.59
N ARG A 78 3.41 2.14 -23.14
CA ARG A 78 4.75 1.57 -23.29
C ARG A 78 5.62 2.42 -24.22
N TYR A 79 5.06 2.90 -25.32
CA TYR A 79 5.75 3.83 -26.22
C TYR A 79 6.12 5.16 -25.53
N LEU A 80 5.21 5.71 -24.72
CA LEU A 80 5.48 6.87 -23.87
C LEU A 80 6.65 6.63 -22.91
N SER A 81 6.69 5.48 -22.25
CA SER A 81 7.81 5.11 -21.36
C SER A 81 9.12 4.98 -22.12
N PHE A 82 9.10 4.41 -23.32
CA PHE A 82 10.28 4.24 -24.16
C PHE A 82 10.86 5.59 -24.58
N ILE A 83 10.01 6.50 -25.06
CA ILE A 83 10.46 7.86 -25.41
C ILE A 83 10.99 8.60 -24.17
N ALA A 84 10.33 8.47 -23.03
CA ALA A 84 10.78 9.11 -21.79
C ALA A 84 12.19 8.67 -21.37
N ALA A 85 12.52 7.39 -21.52
CA ALA A 85 13.85 6.86 -21.20
C ALA A 85 14.95 7.44 -22.13
N GLU A 86 14.65 7.61 -23.42
CA GLU A 86 15.57 8.24 -24.38
C GLU A 86 15.77 9.75 -24.11
N VAL A 87 14.74 10.43 -23.62
CA VAL A 87 14.85 11.84 -23.20
C VAL A 87 15.74 11.97 -21.96
N GLU A 88 15.58 11.06 -20.99
CA GLU A 88 16.36 11.07 -19.74
C GLU A 88 17.82 10.66 -19.92
N SER A 89 18.12 9.74 -20.85
CA SER A 89 19.49 9.31 -21.15
C SER A 89 20.35 10.39 -21.84
N GLY A 90 19.72 11.48 -22.28
CA GLY A 90 20.34 12.59 -22.97
C GLY A 90 20.28 12.38 -24.48
N GLU A 91 19.38 13.11 -25.15
CA GLU A 91 19.25 13.04 -26.61
C GLU A 91 20.56 13.44 -27.31
N ASP A 92 20.95 12.67 -28.34
CA ASP A 92 22.09 13.02 -29.21
C ASP A 92 21.83 14.30 -30.05
N ASP A 93 20.57 14.76 -30.11
CA ASP A 93 20.15 15.96 -30.83
C ASP A 93 20.06 17.19 -29.91
N ALA A 94 20.83 18.22 -30.23
CA ALA A 94 20.83 19.49 -29.53
C ALA A 94 19.50 20.27 -29.62
N GLN A 95 18.54 19.84 -30.46
CA GLN A 95 17.23 20.48 -30.61
C GLN A 95 16.14 19.94 -29.67
N GLY A 96 16.36 18.84 -28.93
CA GLY A 96 15.34 18.25 -28.05
C GLY A 96 14.15 17.66 -28.81
N SER A 97 14.43 16.97 -29.93
CA SER A 97 13.42 16.47 -30.84
C SER A 97 12.57 15.34 -30.24
N TYR A 98 13.13 14.48 -29.37
CA TYR A 98 12.33 13.44 -28.71
C TYR A 98 11.45 13.99 -27.59
N GLU A 99 11.89 15.03 -26.88
CA GLU A 99 11.07 15.74 -25.89
C GLU A 99 9.81 16.34 -26.55
N GLU A 100 9.93 16.95 -27.73
CA GLU A 100 8.78 17.47 -28.48
C GLU A 100 7.86 16.35 -29.00
N VAL A 101 8.42 15.22 -29.44
CA VAL A 101 7.64 14.02 -29.79
C VAL A 101 6.90 13.48 -28.56
N LEU A 102 7.56 13.39 -27.41
CA LEU A 102 6.98 12.94 -26.16
C LEU A 102 5.77 13.79 -25.76
N LYS A 103 5.92 15.13 -25.82
CA LYS A 103 4.81 16.06 -25.53
C LYS A 103 3.61 15.83 -26.46
N LEU A 104 3.85 15.56 -27.75
CA LEU A 104 2.77 15.28 -28.72
C LEU A 104 2.07 13.96 -28.42
N VAL A 105 2.83 12.88 -28.21
CA VAL A 105 2.29 11.55 -27.89
C VAL A 105 1.53 11.58 -26.56
N LEU A 106 2.05 12.29 -25.56
CA LEU A 106 1.41 12.44 -24.25
C LEU A 106 0.08 13.20 -24.37
N ASN A 107 0.04 14.29 -25.13
CA ASN A 107 -1.21 15.02 -25.38
C ASN A 107 -2.25 14.14 -26.10
N GLU A 108 -1.81 13.33 -27.07
CA GLU A 108 -2.70 12.39 -27.75
C GLU A 108 -3.22 11.33 -26.77
N PHE A 109 -2.36 10.80 -25.91
CA PHE A 109 -2.73 9.80 -24.92
C PHE A 109 -3.79 10.32 -23.95
N GLU A 110 -3.56 11.53 -23.41
CA GLU A 110 -4.50 12.21 -22.51
C GLU A 110 -5.85 12.47 -23.20
N ARG A 111 -5.83 12.86 -24.48
CA ARG A 111 -7.04 13.13 -25.26
C ARG A 111 -7.81 11.86 -25.62
N ALA A 112 -7.14 10.85 -26.16
CA ALA A 112 -7.77 9.68 -26.74
C ALA A 112 -8.22 8.67 -25.68
N PHE A 113 -7.38 8.43 -24.65
CA PHE A 113 -7.58 7.36 -23.68
C PHE A 113 -8.03 7.88 -22.31
N LEU A 114 -7.35 8.88 -21.73
CA LEU A 114 -7.72 9.37 -20.39
C LEU A 114 -9.03 10.17 -20.38
N ARG A 115 -9.27 10.99 -21.41
CA ARG A 115 -10.50 11.79 -21.57
C ARG A 115 -10.84 12.62 -20.32
N GLY A 116 -9.82 13.14 -19.66
CA GLY A 116 -9.95 13.94 -18.44
C GLY A 116 -9.95 13.14 -17.13
N ASN A 117 -9.99 11.81 -17.18
CA ASN A 117 -9.86 10.93 -16.01
C ASN A 117 -8.38 10.68 -15.64
N ASP A 118 -8.16 9.93 -14.56
CA ASP A 118 -6.85 9.50 -14.09
C ASP A 118 -6.37 8.22 -14.78
N VAL A 119 -5.04 8.04 -14.90
CA VAL A 119 -4.45 6.85 -15.52
C VAL A 119 -4.79 5.57 -14.76
N HIS A 120 -4.99 5.62 -13.43
CA HIS A 120 -5.38 4.44 -12.68
C HIS A 120 -6.78 3.96 -13.05
N ALA A 121 -7.73 4.89 -13.29
CA ALA A 121 -9.08 4.56 -13.75
C ALA A 121 -9.05 3.90 -15.14
N LEU A 122 -8.21 4.40 -16.06
CA LEU A 122 -7.96 3.76 -17.36
C LEU A 122 -7.36 2.34 -17.16
N SER A 123 -6.37 2.20 -16.29
CA SER A 123 -5.67 0.94 -16.06
C SER A 123 -6.57 -0.18 -15.53
N GLY A 124 -7.63 0.16 -14.79
CA GLY A 124 -8.61 -0.80 -14.31
C GLY A 124 -9.36 -1.53 -15.44
N GLY A 125 -9.46 -0.92 -16.63
CA GLY A 125 -10.07 -1.52 -17.82
C GLY A 125 -9.12 -2.28 -18.73
N ILE A 126 -7.81 -2.30 -18.43
CA ILE A 126 -6.82 -2.98 -19.27
C ILE A 126 -6.88 -4.50 -19.01
N PRO A 127 -7.01 -5.33 -20.07
CA PRO A 127 -7.05 -6.78 -19.93
C PRO A 127 -5.68 -7.34 -19.55
N GLY A 128 -5.69 -8.53 -18.94
CA GLY A 128 -4.48 -9.27 -18.59
C GLY A 128 -4.05 -9.10 -17.14
N ILE A 129 -2.78 -9.43 -16.89
CA ILE A 129 -2.17 -9.43 -15.55
C ILE A 129 -1.96 -8.01 -15.02
N ASP A 130 -1.84 -7.89 -13.69
CA ASP A 130 -1.70 -6.59 -13.03
C ASP A 130 -0.42 -5.84 -13.43
N GLN A 131 0.63 -6.55 -13.83
CA GLN A 131 1.86 -5.95 -14.36
C GLN A 131 1.59 -5.06 -15.58
N LYS A 132 0.66 -5.45 -16.48
CA LYS A 132 0.32 -4.64 -17.68
C LYS A 132 -0.39 -3.33 -17.30
N LYS A 133 -1.20 -3.36 -16.25
CA LYS A 133 -1.86 -2.18 -15.68
C LYS A 133 -0.83 -1.24 -15.08
N LEU A 134 0.12 -1.77 -14.31
CA LEU A 134 1.22 -1.02 -13.71
C LEU A 134 2.15 -0.41 -14.76
N GLU A 135 2.49 -1.13 -15.82
CA GLU A 135 3.29 -0.59 -16.94
C GLU A 135 2.58 0.58 -17.63
N THR A 136 1.25 0.55 -17.74
CA THR A 136 0.47 1.68 -18.27
C THR A 136 0.59 2.91 -17.36
N VAL A 137 0.43 2.71 -16.05
CA VAL A 137 0.55 3.79 -15.06
C VAL A 137 1.97 4.36 -15.05
N ARG A 138 2.98 3.48 -15.06
CA ARG A 138 4.40 3.82 -15.12
C ARG A 138 4.71 4.66 -16.37
N GLY A 139 4.32 4.18 -17.54
CA GLY A 139 4.61 4.86 -18.80
C GLY A 139 4.02 6.27 -18.86
N TYR A 140 2.81 6.46 -18.31
CA TYR A 140 2.22 7.79 -18.20
C TYR A 140 3.01 8.73 -17.27
N TYR A 141 3.36 8.27 -16.06
CA TYR A 141 4.06 9.12 -15.09
C TYR A 141 5.53 9.38 -15.45
N ALA A 142 6.20 8.41 -16.08
CA ALA A 142 7.54 8.60 -16.66
C ALA A 142 7.50 9.68 -17.75
N ALA A 143 6.56 9.59 -18.69
CA ALA A 143 6.39 10.58 -19.75
C ALA A 143 6.10 12.00 -19.22
N ARG A 144 5.25 12.11 -18.19
CA ARG A 144 5.00 13.41 -17.55
C ARG A 144 6.23 13.99 -16.88
N ALA A 145 7.02 13.17 -16.20
CA ALA A 145 8.25 13.59 -15.54
C ALA A 145 9.28 14.07 -16.58
N ALA A 146 9.58 13.24 -17.58
CA ALA A 146 10.53 13.59 -18.65
C ALA A 146 10.09 14.81 -19.48
N SER A 147 8.78 15.05 -19.61
CA SER A 147 8.25 16.26 -20.28
C SER A 147 8.17 17.51 -19.39
N ASN A 148 8.66 17.46 -18.15
CA ASN A 148 8.50 18.52 -17.15
C ASN A 148 7.04 18.99 -16.98
N ARG A 149 6.08 18.06 -17.02
CA ARG A 149 4.63 18.33 -16.89
C ARG A 149 4.14 17.98 -15.48
N PRO A 150 4.17 18.92 -14.52
CA PRO A 150 3.79 18.64 -13.14
C PRO A 150 2.33 18.18 -13.04
N ILE A 151 2.03 17.32 -12.06
CA ILE A 151 0.66 16.92 -11.76
C ILE A 151 -0.13 18.15 -11.30
N ARG A 152 -1.29 18.35 -11.88
CA ARG A 152 -2.19 19.44 -11.50
C ARG A 152 -3.14 18.95 -10.42
N PRO A 153 -3.50 19.79 -9.43
CA PRO A 153 -4.50 19.43 -8.45
C PRO A 153 -5.84 19.13 -9.13
N HIS A 154 -6.32 17.89 -8.99
CA HIS A 154 -7.63 17.46 -9.46
C HIS A 154 -8.25 16.58 -8.38
N GLU A 155 -9.45 16.91 -7.94
CA GLU A 155 -10.17 16.08 -6.98
C GLU A 155 -10.77 14.86 -7.69
N SER A 156 -10.58 13.68 -7.10
CA SER A 156 -11.33 12.48 -7.48
C SER A 156 -12.79 12.61 -7.05
N ALA A 157 -13.67 11.76 -7.59
CA ALA A 157 -15.06 11.71 -7.20
C ALA A 157 -15.21 11.42 -5.70
N LEU A 158 -14.37 10.52 -5.14
CA LEU A 158 -14.37 10.22 -3.71
C LEU A 158 -14.01 11.43 -2.84
N LEU A 159 -12.99 12.21 -3.21
CA LEU A 159 -12.57 13.38 -2.43
C LEU A 159 -13.52 14.56 -2.55
N ARG A 160 -14.22 14.69 -3.69
CA ARG A 160 -15.34 15.63 -3.83
C ARG A 160 -16.49 15.24 -2.91
N ALA A 161 -16.91 13.98 -2.94
CA ALA A 161 -17.93 13.46 -2.03
C ALA A 161 -17.55 13.68 -0.55
N ALA A 162 -16.27 13.53 -0.22
CA ALA A 162 -15.75 13.83 1.13
C ALA A 162 -15.87 15.32 1.47
N GLY A 163 -15.51 16.22 0.54
CA GLY A 163 -15.63 17.66 0.71
C GLY A 163 -17.08 18.17 0.81
N GLU A 164 -18.00 17.50 0.13
CA GLU A 164 -19.45 17.77 0.17
C GLU A 164 -20.15 17.14 1.39
N GLY A 165 -19.45 16.28 2.13
CA GLY A 165 -19.98 15.57 3.30
C GLY A 165 -20.89 14.38 2.96
N THR A 166 -20.93 13.93 1.71
CA THR A 166 -21.67 12.72 1.28
C THR A 166 -20.86 11.45 1.49
N ALA A 167 -19.52 11.55 1.49
CA ALA A 167 -18.62 10.50 1.95
C ALA A 167 -17.90 10.91 3.23
N LYS A 168 -17.64 9.94 4.11
CA LYS A 168 -16.84 10.11 5.32
C LYS A 168 -15.70 9.11 5.32
N VAL A 169 -14.52 9.60 4.97
CA VAL A 169 -13.34 8.78 4.67
C VAL A 169 -12.43 8.70 5.89
N TYR A 170 -11.96 7.50 6.21
CA TYR A 170 -10.91 7.25 7.22
C TYR A 170 -9.72 6.56 6.56
N SER A 171 -8.55 6.59 7.19
CA SER A 171 -7.40 5.80 6.75
C SER A 171 -6.96 4.79 7.81
N VAL A 172 -6.47 3.64 7.35
CA VAL A 172 -5.84 2.62 8.18
C VAL A 172 -4.47 2.25 7.62
N TYR A 173 -3.58 1.86 8.53
CA TYR A 173 -2.23 1.42 8.21
C TYR A 173 -1.99 0.03 8.79
N GLY A 174 -1.61 -0.92 7.93
CA GLY A 174 -1.22 -2.28 8.33
C GLY A 174 0.04 -2.38 9.19
N GLY A 175 0.38 -3.61 9.55
CA GLY A 175 1.63 -3.96 10.23
C GLY A 175 2.14 -5.32 9.77
N GLN A 176 3.12 -5.89 10.47
CA GLN A 176 3.53 -7.27 10.23
C GLN A 176 2.36 -8.23 10.50
N GLY A 177 2.20 -9.23 9.62
CA GLY A 177 1.10 -10.17 9.64
C GLY A 177 1.46 -11.42 8.84
N ASN A 178 0.57 -11.92 7.99
CA ASN A 178 0.83 -13.08 7.11
C ASN A 178 1.60 -12.72 5.82
N ILE A 179 2.17 -11.51 5.73
CA ILE A 179 2.74 -10.98 4.48
C ILE A 179 4.26 -11.00 4.60
N GLU A 180 4.88 -11.81 3.75
CA GLU A 180 6.34 -11.96 3.65
C GLU A 180 6.90 -11.18 2.45
N GLU A 181 6.03 -10.84 1.48
CA GLU A 181 6.34 -10.24 0.18
C GLU A 181 6.29 -8.70 0.20
N TYR A 182 6.35 -8.06 1.37
CA TYR A 182 6.24 -6.60 1.48
C TYR A 182 7.37 -5.86 0.73
N PHE A 183 8.51 -6.51 0.48
CA PHE A 183 9.61 -5.93 -0.27
C PHE A 183 9.36 -5.92 -1.78
N ASP A 184 8.60 -6.89 -2.29
CA ASP A 184 8.17 -6.90 -3.69
C ASP A 184 7.20 -5.75 -3.95
N GLU A 185 6.33 -5.44 -2.98
CA GLU A 185 5.47 -4.26 -3.01
C GLU A 185 6.29 -2.94 -3.02
N LEU A 186 7.41 -2.87 -2.28
CA LEU A 186 8.34 -1.74 -2.36
C LEU A 186 8.99 -1.62 -3.74
N ARG A 187 9.35 -2.75 -4.36
CA ARG A 187 9.93 -2.80 -5.71
C ARG A 187 8.92 -2.36 -6.77
N GLU A 188 7.68 -2.82 -6.67
CA GLU A 188 6.57 -2.39 -7.53
C GLU A 188 6.37 -0.87 -7.44
N LEU A 189 6.32 -0.33 -6.21
CA LEU A 189 6.20 1.09 -5.94
C LEU A 189 7.36 1.90 -6.56
N TYR A 190 8.59 1.48 -6.29
CA TYR A 190 9.78 2.17 -6.76
C TYR A 190 9.87 2.15 -8.29
N THR A 191 9.47 1.05 -8.93
CA THR A 191 9.48 0.90 -10.40
C THR A 191 8.38 1.74 -11.06
N THR A 192 7.16 1.70 -10.50
CA THR A 192 5.97 2.32 -11.11
C THR A 192 5.93 3.82 -10.88
N TYR A 193 6.33 4.29 -9.70
CA TYR A 193 6.20 5.68 -9.27
C TYR A 193 7.55 6.35 -8.97
N HIS A 194 8.62 5.92 -9.64
CA HIS A 194 9.98 6.43 -9.40
C HIS A 194 10.05 7.96 -9.35
N SER A 195 9.39 8.65 -10.29
CA SER A 195 9.35 10.12 -10.34
C SER A 195 8.66 10.78 -9.14
N PHE A 196 7.83 10.04 -8.40
CA PHE A 196 7.14 10.55 -7.21
C PHE A 196 7.89 10.24 -5.92
N ILE A 197 8.49 9.06 -5.81
CA ILE A 197 9.03 8.57 -4.54
C ILE A 197 10.54 8.30 -4.55
N GLY A 198 11.23 8.48 -5.68
CA GLY A 198 12.66 8.16 -5.82
C GLY A 198 13.55 8.82 -4.76
N GLU A 199 13.32 10.11 -4.50
CA GLU A 199 14.03 10.86 -3.44
C GLU A 199 13.69 10.32 -2.04
N LEU A 200 12.41 10.10 -1.74
CA LEU A 200 11.95 9.54 -0.46
C LEU A 200 12.59 8.17 -0.20
N ILE A 201 12.61 7.29 -1.19
CA ILE A 201 13.20 5.95 -1.07
C ILE A 201 14.71 6.06 -0.85
N THR A 202 15.38 6.91 -1.61
CA THR A 202 16.84 7.08 -1.52
C THR A 202 17.25 7.65 -0.17
N SER A 203 16.61 8.74 0.28
CA SER A 203 16.91 9.35 1.59
C SER A 203 16.58 8.41 2.75
N SER A 204 15.49 7.64 2.64
CA SER A 204 15.12 6.64 3.64
C SER A 204 16.11 5.48 3.68
N ALA A 205 16.60 5.03 2.52
CA ALA A 205 17.61 3.99 2.44
C ALA A 205 18.94 4.44 3.06
N GLU A 206 19.38 5.67 2.79
CA GLU A 206 20.58 6.25 3.41
C GLU A 206 20.46 6.38 4.93
N LEU A 207 19.29 6.84 5.42
CA LEU A 207 18.98 6.90 6.84
C LEU A 207 19.11 5.52 7.49
N LEU A 208 18.41 4.53 6.93
CA LEU A 208 18.35 3.19 7.50
C LEU A 208 19.71 2.47 7.44
N LEU A 209 20.47 2.65 6.36
CA LEU A 209 21.84 2.15 6.26
C LEU A 209 22.78 2.80 7.29
N THR A 210 22.55 4.08 7.61
CA THR A 210 23.32 4.77 8.65
C THR A 210 22.96 4.24 10.04
N LEU A 211 21.66 4.12 10.33
CA LEU A 211 21.17 3.57 11.59
C LEU A 211 21.61 2.11 11.79
N SER A 212 21.62 1.30 10.73
CA SER A 212 22.06 -0.10 10.81
C SER A 212 23.54 -0.26 11.14
N ARG A 213 24.35 0.81 11.03
CA ARG A 213 25.77 0.85 11.40
C ARG A 213 26.00 1.39 12.81
N ASP A 214 24.94 1.79 13.53
CA ASP A 214 25.07 2.19 14.93
C ASP A 214 25.57 0.99 15.76
N PRO A 215 26.59 1.15 16.64
CA PRO A 215 27.13 0.06 17.45
C PRO A 215 26.09 -0.66 18.32
N LYS A 216 24.99 0.02 18.65
CA LYS A 216 23.87 -0.54 19.40
C LYS A 216 23.01 -1.47 18.56
N ALA A 217 23.11 -1.46 17.23
CA ALA A 217 22.23 -2.20 16.32
C ALA A 217 22.97 -3.06 15.27
N GLU A 218 24.23 -2.74 14.94
CA GLU A 218 25.01 -3.35 13.84
C GLU A 218 24.99 -4.89 13.81
N LYS A 219 24.96 -5.52 14.99
CA LYS A 219 24.98 -6.99 15.12
C LYS A 219 23.71 -7.68 14.61
N LEU A 220 22.60 -6.94 14.46
CA LEU A 220 21.35 -7.45 13.91
C LEU A 220 21.38 -7.53 12.38
N TYR A 221 22.21 -6.71 11.73
CA TYR A 221 22.19 -6.50 10.28
C TYR A 221 23.29 -7.29 9.56
N ILE A 222 23.35 -8.60 9.81
CA ILE A 222 24.40 -9.48 9.27
C ILE A 222 24.46 -9.55 7.73
N LYS A 223 23.32 -9.29 7.06
CA LYS A 223 23.23 -9.21 5.58
C LYS A 223 23.14 -7.75 5.08
N GLY A 224 23.38 -6.78 5.97
CA GLY A 224 23.27 -5.36 5.69
C GLY A 224 21.82 -4.85 5.61
N LEU A 225 21.68 -3.55 5.32
CA LEU A 225 20.41 -2.87 5.07
C LEU A 225 20.56 -1.91 3.87
N ASP A 226 21.18 -2.40 2.79
CA ASP A 226 21.41 -1.62 1.56
C ASP A 226 20.24 -1.79 0.59
N ILE A 227 19.16 -1.08 0.91
CA ILE A 227 17.87 -1.14 0.22
C ILE A 227 18.01 -0.74 -1.26
N MET A 228 18.85 0.23 -1.57
CA MET A 228 19.07 0.68 -2.96
C MET A 228 19.76 -0.39 -3.80
N THR A 229 20.66 -1.17 -3.21
CA THR A 229 21.25 -2.32 -3.91
C THR A 229 20.21 -3.42 -4.13
N TRP A 230 19.39 -3.75 -3.12
CA TRP A 230 18.32 -4.74 -3.26
C TRP A 230 17.25 -4.35 -4.29
N LEU A 231 16.92 -3.06 -4.41
CA LEU A 231 15.99 -2.54 -5.42
C LEU A 231 16.57 -2.60 -6.85
N ARG A 232 17.86 -2.32 -7.01
CA ARG A 232 18.54 -2.30 -8.32
C ARG A 232 18.89 -3.70 -8.83
N ASP A 233 19.33 -4.58 -7.94
CA ASP A 233 19.73 -5.94 -8.24
C ASP A 233 18.88 -6.92 -7.42
N PRO A 234 17.80 -7.48 -8.00
CA PRO A 234 16.91 -8.41 -7.31
C PRO A 234 17.64 -9.61 -6.69
N GLU A 235 18.71 -10.10 -7.32
CA GLU A 235 19.50 -11.25 -6.84
C GLU A 235 20.30 -10.93 -5.56
N SER A 236 20.51 -9.64 -5.27
CA SER A 236 21.17 -9.19 -4.03
C SER A 236 20.22 -9.11 -2.82
N THR A 237 18.91 -9.30 -3.05
CA THR A 237 17.89 -9.24 -2.00
C THR A 237 18.10 -10.39 -1.02
N PRO A 238 18.16 -10.13 0.30
CA PRO A 238 18.22 -11.19 1.29
C PRO A 238 17.02 -12.14 1.21
N ASP A 239 17.20 -13.34 1.72
CA ASP A 239 16.16 -14.34 1.94
C ASP A 239 15.03 -13.82 2.84
N VAL A 240 13.87 -14.43 2.66
CA VAL A 240 12.62 -14.09 3.36
C VAL A 240 12.82 -14.08 4.88
N ASP A 241 13.51 -15.06 5.46
CA ASP A 241 13.77 -15.15 6.91
C ASP A 241 14.48 -13.89 7.47
N TYR A 242 15.40 -13.31 6.68
CA TYR A 242 16.06 -12.07 7.06
C TYR A 242 15.14 -10.86 6.90
N LEU A 243 14.39 -10.79 5.80
CA LEU A 243 13.46 -9.68 5.54
C LEU A 243 12.37 -9.61 6.60
N VAL A 244 11.74 -10.73 6.96
CA VAL A 244 10.66 -10.77 7.97
C VAL A 244 11.14 -10.52 9.39
N SER A 245 12.46 -10.46 9.63
CA SER A 245 13.00 -10.09 10.94
C SER A 245 12.55 -8.68 11.35
N ALA A 246 12.14 -8.50 12.60
CA ALA A 246 11.65 -7.23 13.13
C ALA A 246 12.58 -6.04 12.84
N PRO A 247 13.93 -6.12 13.00
CA PRO A 247 14.81 -4.99 12.72
C PRO A 247 14.83 -4.54 11.25
N VAL A 248 14.44 -5.41 10.30
CA VAL A 248 14.43 -5.12 8.86
C VAL A 248 13.01 -4.75 8.40
N SER A 249 12.04 -5.60 8.70
CA SER A 249 10.63 -5.44 8.30
C SER A 249 9.95 -4.20 8.86
N PHE A 250 10.17 -3.83 10.14
CA PHE A 250 9.52 -2.68 10.76
C PHE A 250 9.73 -1.38 9.98
N PRO A 251 10.98 -0.92 9.80
CA PRO A 251 11.22 0.32 9.05
C PRO A 251 10.84 0.18 7.57
N LEU A 252 11.03 -0.98 6.94
CA LEU A 252 10.72 -1.15 5.52
C LEU A 252 9.22 -1.16 5.22
N ILE A 253 8.41 -1.79 6.07
CA ILE A 253 6.96 -1.69 5.94
C ILE A 253 6.51 -0.24 6.15
N GLY A 254 7.11 0.47 7.10
CA GLY A 254 6.84 1.91 7.25
C GLY A 254 7.18 2.71 6.00
N LEU A 255 8.27 2.37 5.31
CA LEU A 255 8.66 2.99 4.05
C LEU A 255 7.64 2.72 2.93
N VAL A 256 7.16 1.48 2.80
CA VAL A 256 6.09 1.11 1.85
C VAL A 256 4.83 1.96 2.10
N GLN A 257 4.43 2.10 3.36
CA GLN A 257 3.25 2.86 3.76
C GLN A 257 3.40 4.38 3.48
N LEU A 258 4.57 4.95 3.77
CA LEU A 258 4.89 6.34 3.42
C LEU A 258 4.88 6.56 1.90
N ALA A 259 5.42 5.60 1.14
CA ALA A 259 5.46 5.65 -0.31
C ALA A 259 4.05 5.60 -0.91
N HIS A 260 3.17 4.68 -0.47
CA HIS A 260 1.77 4.66 -0.93
C HIS A 260 1.02 5.96 -0.63
N TYR A 261 1.19 6.49 0.59
CA TYR A 261 0.58 7.77 0.95
C TYR A 261 1.11 8.93 0.11
N SER A 262 2.43 8.98 -0.15
CA SER A 262 3.06 9.96 -1.02
C SER A 262 2.55 9.86 -2.46
N VAL A 263 2.45 8.65 -3.00
CA VAL A 263 1.89 8.39 -4.34
C VAL A 263 0.45 8.88 -4.41
N ALA A 264 -0.38 8.63 -3.40
CA ALA A 264 -1.76 9.12 -3.36
C ALA A 264 -1.82 10.65 -3.41
N CYS A 265 -1.06 11.33 -2.54
CA CYS A 265 -1.01 12.79 -2.50
C CYS A 265 -0.52 13.38 -3.83
N LYS A 266 0.60 12.86 -4.39
CA LYS A 266 1.20 13.37 -5.64
C LYS A 266 0.32 13.11 -6.85
N THR A 267 -0.35 11.95 -6.93
CA THR A 267 -1.31 11.62 -8.00
C THR A 267 -2.49 12.59 -8.02
N LEU A 268 -3.01 12.95 -6.85
CA LEU A 268 -4.10 13.93 -6.72
C LEU A 268 -3.64 15.39 -6.86
N GLY A 269 -2.32 15.62 -6.93
CA GLY A 269 -1.74 16.97 -6.93
C GLY A 269 -1.95 17.71 -5.61
N LEU A 270 -2.03 16.99 -4.48
CA LEU A 270 -2.26 17.54 -3.15
C LEU A 270 -0.99 17.48 -2.28
N THR A 271 -0.89 18.41 -1.33
CA THR A 271 0.05 18.26 -0.22
C THR A 271 -0.47 17.23 0.79
N PRO A 272 0.39 16.66 1.65
CA PRO A 272 -0.03 15.78 2.75
C PRO A 272 -1.16 16.37 3.60
N GLY A 273 -1.06 17.65 3.98
CA GLY A 273 -2.07 18.36 4.76
C GLY A 273 -3.40 18.49 4.03
N ALA A 274 -3.37 18.86 2.74
CA ALA A 274 -4.58 18.99 1.92
C ALA A 274 -5.28 17.64 1.69
N PHE A 275 -4.52 16.55 1.55
CA PHE A 275 -5.09 15.21 1.47
C PHE A 275 -5.66 14.77 2.82
N ARG A 276 -4.92 14.98 3.92
CA ARG A 276 -5.35 14.70 5.30
C ARG A 276 -6.66 15.43 5.65
N GLU A 277 -6.86 16.66 5.19
CA GLU A 277 -8.09 17.42 5.41
C GLU A 277 -9.35 16.77 4.84
N LYS A 278 -9.20 15.86 3.85
CA LYS A 278 -10.32 15.07 3.31
C LYS A 278 -10.64 13.83 4.14
N LEU A 279 -9.86 13.54 5.18
CA LEU A 279 -10.02 12.40 6.07
C LEU A 279 -10.63 12.82 7.41
N SER A 280 -11.47 11.96 7.97
CA SER A 280 -12.14 12.17 9.26
C SER A 280 -11.36 11.62 10.46
N GLY A 281 -10.29 10.86 10.22
CA GLY A 281 -9.45 10.26 11.23
C GLY A 281 -8.66 9.07 10.69
N THR A 282 -7.72 8.60 11.50
CA THR A 282 -6.77 7.56 11.10
C THR A 282 -6.39 6.67 12.28
N THR A 283 -5.99 5.44 12.01
CA THR A 283 -5.38 4.55 13.00
C THR A 283 -4.47 3.54 12.29
N GLY A 284 -3.74 2.73 13.03
CA GLY A 284 -2.93 1.68 12.44
C GLY A 284 -2.89 0.44 13.31
N HIS A 285 -2.76 -0.71 12.66
CA HIS A 285 -2.67 -1.99 13.32
C HIS A 285 -1.22 -2.23 13.74
N SER A 286 -1.00 -2.45 15.04
CA SER A 286 0.34 -2.63 15.61
C SER A 286 1.26 -1.46 15.19
N GLN A 287 2.39 -1.74 14.52
CA GLN A 287 3.35 -0.73 14.08
C GLN A 287 2.75 0.36 13.16
N GLY A 288 1.65 0.06 12.45
CA GLY A 288 0.99 1.02 11.56
C GLY A 288 0.53 2.29 12.27
N VAL A 289 0.35 2.25 13.60
CA VAL A 289 -0.05 3.44 14.38
C VAL A 289 0.99 4.56 14.28
N VAL A 290 2.27 4.23 14.06
CA VAL A 290 3.33 5.23 13.83
C VAL A 290 3.05 6.01 12.55
N LEU A 291 2.59 5.33 11.49
CA LEU A 291 2.28 5.95 10.21
C LEU A 291 0.97 6.72 10.25
N ALA A 292 -0.02 6.22 10.99
CA ALA A 292 -1.26 6.95 11.24
C ALA A 292 -0.97 8.30 11.95
N ALA A 293 -0.09 8.30 12.95
CA ALA A 293 0.34 9.53 13.59
C ALA A 293 1.15 10.43 12.65
N ALA A 294 2.08 9.85 11.88
CA ALA A 294 2.93 10.56 10.93
C ALA A 294 2.12 11.32 9.87
N THR A 295 1.16 10.66 9.22
CA THR A 295 0.34 11.26 8.16
C THR A 295 -0.73 12.19 8.70
N SER A 296 -1.12 12.05 9.97
CA SER A 296 -1.91 13.07 10.67
C SER A 296 -1.07 14.32 10.99
N ALA A 297 0.22 14.16 11.30
CA ALA A 297 1.13 15.27 11.63
C ALA A 297 1.63 16.04 10.40
N ALA A 298 1.83 15.37 9.27
CA ALA A 298 2.37 15.98 8.06
C ALA A 298 1.39 16.97 7.40
N ASP A 299 1.91 18.12 6.97
CA ASP A 299 1.12 19.22 6.37
C ASP A 299 1.63 19.61 4.97
N SER A 300 2.93 19.91 4.86
CA SER A 300 3.64 20.18 3.62
C SER A 300 4.60 19.03 3.26
N TRP A 301 5.10 19.01 2.02
CA TRP A 301 6.15 18.07 1.63
C TRP A 301 7.42 18.21 2.48
N GLU A 302 7.82 19.43 2.86
CA GLU A 302 8.96 19.64 3.76
C GLU A 302 8.73 19.03 5.15
N SER A 303 7.52 19.21 5.72
CA SER A 303 7.18 18.58 7.00
C SER A 303 7.06 17.05 6.88
N PHE A 304 6.62 16.55 5.72
CA PHE A 304 6.49 15.12 5.46
C PHE A 304 7.86 14.44 5.40
N ASP A 305 8.87 15.05 4.77
CA ASP A 305 10.23 14.51 4.74
C ASP A 305 10.82 14.40 6.16
N LYS A 306 10.59 15.43 7.00
CA LYS A 306 10.99 15.42 8.41
C LYS A 306 10.26 14.32 9.20
N ILE A 307 8.95 14.21 9.04
CA ILE A 307 8.15 13.20 9.73
C ILE A 307 8.55 11.79 9.28
N ALA A 308 8.84 11.59 7.98
CA ALA A 308 9.25 10.29 7.43
C ALA A 308 10.54 9.81 8.10
N ILE A 309 11.54 10.68 8.24
CA ILE A 309 12.80 10.37 8.96
C ILE A 309 12.50 9.98 10.41
N GLN A 310 11.65 10.74 11.11
CA GLN A 310 11.28 10.44 12.49
C GLN A 310 10.56 9.09 12.61
N SER A 311 9.56 8.83 11.77
CA SER A 311 8.78 7.58 11.76
C SER A 311 9.64 6.36 11.48
N LEU A 312 10.53 6.43 10.48
CA LEU A 312 11.44 5.34 10.17
C LEU A 312 12.46 5.11 11.29
N THR A 313 12.94 6.18 11.94
CA THR A 313 13.82 6.07 13.12
C THR A 313 13.09 5.41 14.30
N ILE A 314 11.83 5.76 14.55
CA ILE A 314 10.99 5.12 15.57
C ILE A 314 10.86 3.63 15.29
N LEU A 315 10.44 3.26 14.07
CA LEU A 315 10.25 1.87 13.67
C LEU A 315 11.55 1.06 13.70
N PHE A 316 12.66 1.65 13.26
CA PHE A 316 13.99 1.04 13.33
C PHE A 316 14.37 0.65 14.76
N TRP A 317 14.21 1.57 15.73
CA TRP A 317 14.57 1.30 17.12
C TRP A 317 13.59 0.34 17.79
N ILE A 318 12.28 0.42 17.47
CA ILE A 318 11.30 -0.57 17.94
C ILE A 318 11.69 -1.97 17.49
N GLY A 319 11.91 -2.18 16.19
CA GLY A 319 12.31 -3.48 15.64
C GLY A 319 13.62 -3.99 16.25
N SER A 320 14.65 -3.13 16.28
CA SER A 320 15.98 -3.46 16.80
C SER A 320 15.98 -3.85 18.28
N ARG A 321 15.40 -3.01 19.14
CA ARG A 321 15.41 -3.26 20.59
C ARG A 321 14.48 -4.39 21.00
N SER A 322 13.39 -4.60 20.27
CA SER A 322 12.50 -5.73 20.52
C SER A 322 13.21 -7.04 20.21
N GLN A 323 13.94 -7.12 19.09
CA GLN A 323 14.69 -8.32 18.72
C GLN A 323 15.87 -8.59 19.68
N GLN A 324 16.55 -7.55 20.18
CA GLN A 324 17.62 -7.70 21.17
C GLN A 324 17.10 -8.18 22.52
N THR A 325 15.92 -7.70 22.91
CA THR A 325 15.29 -8.07 24.18
C THR A 325 14.78 -9.51 24.13
N TYR A 326 14.24 -9.92 22.98
CA TYR A 326 13.78 -11.29 22.76
C TYR A 326 14.38 -11.87 21.47
N PRO A 327 15.63 -12.38 21.53
CA PRO A 327 16.28 -12.98 20.37
C PRO A 327 15.61 -14.28 19.93
N THR A 328 15.62 -14.55 18.63
CA THR A 328 15.15 -15.83 18.09
C THR A 328 16.06 -16.97 18.59
N THR A 329 15.45 -17.99 19.19
CA THR A 329 16.15 -19.20 19.65
C THR A 329 15.86 -20.38 18.74
N SER A 330 16.85 -21.22 18.48
CA SER A 330 16.66 -22.46 17.74
C SER A 330 15.67 -23.39 18.44
N LEU A 331 14.76 -23.98 17.68
CA LEU A 331 13.81 -24.98 18.14
C LEU A 331 14.29 -26.38 17.74
N ALA A 332 13.89 -27.38 18.50
CA ALA A 332 14.23 -28.76 18.20
C ALA A 332 13.59 -29.19 16.86
N PRO A 333 14.32 -29.90 15.97
CA PRO A 333 13.82 -30.25 14.63
C PRO A 333 12.48 -30.98 14.63
N ASN A 334 12.23 -31.82 15.65
CA ASN A 334 10.97 -32.54 15.80
C ASN A 334 9.77 -31.62 16.07
N VAL A 335 9.97 -30.50 16.76
CA VAL A 335 8.90 -29.51 17.03
C VAL A 335 8.56 -28.75 15.76
N LEU A 336 9.59 -28.38 14.98
CA LEU A 336 9.41 -27.69 13.69
C LEU A 336 8.62 -28.58 12.73
N GLN A 337 9.10 -29.82 12.53
CA GLN A 337 8.47 -30.79 11.64
C GLN A 337 7.03 -31.10 12.06
N ASP A 338 6.77 -31.34 13.35
CA ASP A 338 5.42 -31.63 13.83
C ASP A 338 4.45 -30.46 13.61
N SER A 339 4.90 -29.21 13.84
CA SER A 339 4.08 -28.01 13.59
C SER A 339 3.74 -27.86 12.11
N GLU A 340 4.71 -28.08 11.21
CA GLU A 340 4.50 -28.03 9.76
C GLU A 340 3.56 -29.13 9.26
N GLU A 341 3.76 -30.38 9.69
CA GLU A 341 2.92 -31.53 9.32
C GLU A 341 1.45 -31.36 9.74
N ASN A 342 1.19 -30.58 10.79
CA ASN A 342 -0.16 -30.25 11.26
C ASN A 342 -0.73 -28.94 10.67
N GLY A 343 -0.04 -28.31 9.73
CA GLY A 343 -0.49 -27.11 9.02
C GLY A 343 -0.47 -25.83 9.86
N GLU A 344 0.36 -25.78 10.89
CA GLU A 344 0.46 -24.66 11.83
C GLU A 344 1.55 -23.65 11.44
N GLY A 345 2.45 -24.04 10.53
CA GLY A 345 3.60 -23.24 10.11
C GLY A 345 4.78 -23.31 11.09
N MET A 346 5.85 -22.57 10.80
CA MET A 346 7.04 -22.51 11.65
C MET A 346 6.70 -21.82 12.98
N PRO A 347 7.00 -22.41 14.15
CA PRO A 347 6.72 -21.78 15.43
C PRO A 347 7.48 -20.46 15.64
N THR A 348 6.70 -19.41 15.87
CA THR A 348 7.15 -18.04 16.15
C THR A 348 6.54 -17.54 17.47
N PRO A 349 6.95 -16.36 17.99
CA PRO A 349 6.35 -15.82 19.20
C PRO A 349 4.90 -15.32 19.07
N MET A 350 4.26 -15.44 17.90
CA MET A 350 2.88 -14.98 17.68
C MET A 350 2.05 -16.01 16.89
N LEU A 351 0.94 -16.45 17.48
CA LEU A 351 0.03 -17.45 16.92
C LEU A 351 -1.33 -16.83 16.61
N SER A 352 -1.74 -16.83 15.33
CA SER A 352 -3.09 -16.45 14.92
C SER A 352 -4.07 -17.59 15.15
N ILE A 353 -5.24 -17.28 15.69
CA ILE A 353 -6.36 -18.20 15.90
C ILE A 353 -7.64 -17.56 15.36
N ARG A 354 -8.23 -18.21 14.35
CA ARG A 354 -9.46 -17.79 13.65
C ARG A 354 -10.59 -18.76 13.91
N ASP A 355 -11.81 -18.25 13.91
CA ASP A 355 -13.08 -18.96 14.13
C ASP A 355 -13.30 -19.48 15.55
N LEU A 356 -12.53 -19.02 16.54
CA LEU A 356 -12.83 -19.20 17.97
C LEU A 356 -13.13 -17.86 18.62
N SER A 357 -14.10 -17.84 19.55
CA SER A 357 -14.36 -16.64 20.35
C SER A 357 -13.24 -16.36 21.34
N ARG A 358 -13.15 -15.11 21.80
CA ARG A 358 -12.19 -14.69 22.83
C ARG A 358 -12.24 -15.58 24.08
N ASP A 359 -13.44 -15.86 24.57
CA ASP A 359 -13.62 -16.62 25.82
C ASP A 359 -13.13 -18.07 25.67
N GLN A 360 -13.41 -18.70 24.53
CA GLN A 360 -12.92 -20.05 24.22
C GLN A 360 -11.39 -20.09 24.12
N ILE A 361 -10.77 -19.08 23.50
CA ILE A 361 -9.31 -19.00 23.43
C ILE A 361 -8.72 -18.77 24.82
N GLN A 362 -9.33 -17.91 25.63
CA GLN A 362 -8.87 -17.63 26.99
C GLN A 362 -8.89 -18.88 27.86
N GLU A 363 -9.94 -19.72 27.77
CA GLU A 363 -10.00 -20.99 28.49
C GLU A 363 -8.82 -21.92 28.14
N HIS A 364 -8.47 -22.03 26.86
CA HIS A 364 -7.32 -22.82 26.42
C HIS A 364 -5.97 -22.22 26.85
N ILE A 365 -5.87 -20.89 26.87
CA ILE A 365 -4.68 -20.18 27.38
C ILE A 365 -4.52 -20.43 28.87
N ASP A 366 -5.58 -20.28 29.67
CA ASP A 366 -5.55 -20.47 31.12
C ASP A 366 -5.14 -21.91 31.48
N ALA A 367 -5.73 -22.89 30.80
CA ALA A 367 -5.37 -24.30 30.95
C ALA A 367 -3.90 -24.57 30.57
N THR A 368 -3.37 -23.88 29.56
CA THR A 368 -1.97 -24.02 29.15
C THR A 368 -1.03 -23.35 30.16
N ASN A 369 -1.35 -22.13 30.60
CA ASN A 369 -0.56 -21.36 31.56
C ASN A 369 -0.50 -22.00 32.95
N GLN A 370 -1.50 -22.81 33.34
CA GLN A 370 -1.48 -23.55 34.61
C GLN A 370 -0.25 -24.47 34.74
N TYR A 371 0.29 -24.96 33.63
CA TYR A 371 1.45 -25.86 33.60
C TYR A 371 2.76 -25.13 33.27
N LEU A 372 2.72 -23.82 33.06
CA LEU A 372 3.88 -23.00 32.69
C LEU A 372 4.29 -22.09 33.84
N PRO A 373 5.60 -21.86 34.04
CA PRO A 373 6.06 -20.80 34.94
C PRO A 373 5.68 -19.43 34.35
N GLU A 374 5.60 -18.42 35.22
CA GLU A 374 5.10 -17.08 34.86
C GLU A 374 5.89 -16.43 33.71
N ASP A 375 7.21 -16.63 33.67
CA ASP A 375 8.08 -16.14 32.61
C ASP A 375 7.82 -16.80 31.25
N ARG A 376 6.99 -17.85 31.19
CA ARG A 376 6.64 -18.56 29.94
C ARG A 376 5.17 -18.48 29.58
N HIS A 377 4.39 -17.68 30.30
CA HIS A 377 2.96 -17.52 30.04
C HIS A 377 2.67 -16.90 28.68
N ILE A 378 1.60 -17.37 28.07
CA ILE A 378 1.06 -16.85 26.82
C ILE A 378 -0.19 -16.01 27.10
N SER A 379 -0.47 -15.02 26.25
CA SER A 379 -1.62 -14.13 26.43
C SER A 379 -2.14 -13.60 25.09
N ILE A 380 -3.42 -13.20 25.05
CA ILE A 380 -4.02 -12.56 23.88
C ILE A 380 -3.39 -11.17 23.70
N SER A 381 -2.78 -10.95 22.54
CA SER A 381 -2.10 -9.71 22.16
C SER A 381 -2.90 -8.89 21.17
N LEU A 382 -3.60 -9.54 20.25
CA LEU A 382 -4.41 -8.86 19.23
C LEU A 382 -5.82 -9.44 19.22
N VAL A 383 -6.82 -8.56 19.29
CA VAL A 383 -8.24 -8.88 19.06
C VAL A 383 -8.62 -8.21 17.75
N ASN A 384 -8.42 -8.93 16.65
CA ASN A 384 -8.65 -8.41 15.30
C ASN A 384 -10.13 -8.40 14.94
N SER A 385 -10.89 -9.39 15.41
CA SER A 385 -12.35 -9.45 15.37
C SER A 385 -12.87 -10.33 16.51
N ALA A 386 -14.20 -10.40 16.67
CA ALA A 386 -14.85 -11.31 17.62
C ALA A 386 -14.38 -12.77 17.54
N ARG A 387 -13.87 -13.21 16.38
CA ARG A 387 -13.36 -14.58 16.16
C ARG A 387 -12.01 -14.66 15.45
N ASN A 388 -11.22 -13.58 15.47
CA ASN A 388 -9.87 -13.57 14.91
C ASN A 388 -8.95 -12.90 15.92
N LEU A 389 -8.12 -13.70 16.59
CA LEU A 389 -7.27 -13.26 17.68
C LEU A 389 -5.83 -13.73 17.43
N VAL A 390 -4.89 -13.06 18.09
CA VAL A 390 -3.49 -13.48 18.13
C VAL A 390 -3.05 -13.64 19.57
N VAL A 391 -2.30 -14.72 19.81
CA VAL A 391 -1.74 -15.08 21.10
C VAL A 391 -0.23 -14.92 21.02
N THR A 392 0.36 -14.21 21.98
CA THR A 392 1.79 -13.96 22.05
C THR A 392 2.43 -14.67 23.24
N GLY A 393 3.64 -15.17 23.05
CA GLY A 393 4.53 -15.64 24.10
C GLY A 393 5.67 -16.50 23.52
N PRO A 394 6.38 -17.29 24.34
CA PRO A 394 7.47 -18.11 23.83
C PRO A 394 6.99 -19.12 22.79
N PRO A 395 7.73 -19.35 21.69
CA PRO A 395 7.31 -20.27 20.63
C PRO A 395 6.96 -21.68 21.14
N LEU A 396 7.73 -22.19 22.11
CA LEU A 396 7.47 -23.49 22.73
C LEU A 396 6.17 -23.52 23.57
N SER A 397 5.83 -22.42 24.24
CA SER A 397 4.56 -22.31 24.97
C SER A 397 3.37 -22.27 24.02
N LEU A 398 3.49 -21.53 22.91
CA LEU A 398 2.47 -21.47 21.86
C LEU A 398 2.31 -22.80 21.13
N TYR A 399 3.41 -23.53 20.90
CA TYR A 399 3.36 -24.90 20.41
C TYR A 399 2.60 -25.81 21.39
N GLY A 400 2.82 -25.67 22.70
CA GLY A 400 2.05 -26.35 23.74
C GLY A 400 0.54 -26.07 23.65
N LEU A 401 0.15 -24.81 23.40
CA LEU A 401 -1.24 -24.44 23.13
C LEU A 401 -1.78 -25.15 21.87
N ASN A 402 -1.02 -25.17 20.77
CA ASN A 402 -1.42 -25.88 19.55
C ASN A 402 -1.68 -27.38 19.80
N LEU A 403 -0.83 -28.06 20.59
CA LEU A 403 -1.06 -29.45 20.96
C LEU A 403 -2.38 -29.66 21.69
N GLN A 404 -2.84 -28.71 22.50
CA GLN A 404 -4.16 -28.77 23.14
C GLN A 404 -5.28 -28.49 22.13
N LEU A 405 -5.11 -27.47 21.28
CA LEU A 405 -6.07 -27.10 20.26
C LEU A 405 -6.33 -28.24 19.25
N ARG A 406 -5.30 -29.01 18.86
CA ARG A 406 -5.45 -30.19 17.99
C ARG A 406 -6.44 -31.21 18.52
N LYS A 407 -6.55 -31.38 19.85
CA LYS A 407 -7.44 -32.37 20.47
C LYS A 407 -8.91 -32.00 20.32
N VAL A 408 -9.21 -30.70 20.27
CA VAL A 408 -10.58 -30.17 20.20
C VAL A 408 -10.99 -29.79 18.77
N LYS A 409 -10.02 -29.51 17.90
CA LYS A 409 -10.23 -29.16 16.49
C LYS A 409 -10.84 -30.33 15.72
N ALA A 410 -11.86 -30.04 14.92
CA ALA A 410 -12.39 -31.00 13.96
C ALA A 410 -11.36 -31.26 12.84
N PRO A 411 -11.08 -32.52 12.47
CA PRO A 411 -10.25 -32.83 11.31
C PRO A 411 -10.80 -32.22 10.02
N THR A 412 -9.90 -31.78 9.14
CA THR A 412 -10.27 -31.30 7.81
C THR A 412 -11.01 -32.40 7.06
N GLY A 413 -12.17 -32.07 6.48
CA GLY A 413 -12.99 -33.04 5.74
C GLY A 413 -13.94 -33.90 6.59
N LEU A 414 -13.90 -33.81 7.94
CA LEU A 414 -14.88 -34.51 8.78
C LEU A 414 -16.29 -33.97 8.52
N ASP A 415 -17.16 -34.77 7.89
CA ASP A 415 -18.57 -34.42 7.71
C ASP A 415 -19.33 -34.51 9.04
N GLN A 416 -19.94 -33.38 9.44
CA GLN A 416 -20.74 -33.26 10.65
C GLN A 416 -22.19 -32.86 10.34
N THR A 417 -22.63 -32.92 9.07
CA THR A 417 -23.97 -32.52 8.64
C THR A 417 -25.08 -33.32 9.32
N ARG A 418 -24.80 -34.59 9.65
CA ARG A 418 -25.71 -35.51 10.36
C ARG A 418 -25.53 -35.52 11.88
N ILE A 419 -24.66 -34.67 12.43
CA ILE A 419 -24.44 -34.53 13.89
C ILE A 419 -25.22 -33.30 14.36
N PRO A 420 -26.00 -33.39 15.47
CA PRO A 420 -26.67 -32.24 16.08
C PRO A 420 -25.69 -31.08 16.30
N PHE A 421 -26.10 -29.85 16.02
CA PHE A 421 -25.20 -28.69 16.01
C PHE A 421 -24.39 -28.52 17.31
N THR A 422 -25.03 -28.74 18.46
CA THR A 422 -24.42 -28.62 19.80
C THR A 422 -23.41 -29.72 20.13
N GLU A 423 -23.40 -30.82 19.37
CA GLU A 423 -22.49 -31.96 19.56
C GLU A 423 -21.35 -31.98 18.53
N ARG A 424 -21.33 -31.02 17.60
CA ARG A 424 -20.28 -30.92 16.57
C ARG A 424 -18.96 -30.50 17.19
N LYS A 425 -17.87 -31.09 16.73
CA LYS A 425 -16.52 -30.57 16.94
C LYS A 425 -16.37 -29.20 16.28
N VAL A 426 -15.69 -28.30 16.96
CA VAL A 426 -15.46 -26.94 16.49
C VAL A 426 -14.43 -26.95 15.36
N ARG A 427 -14.74 -26.24 14.27
CA ARG A 427 -13.80 -25.98 13.19
C ARG A 427 -13.20 -24.60 13.40
N PHE A 428 -11.88 -24.54 13.40
CA PHE A 428 -11.12 -23.31 13.55
C PHE A 428 -9.73 -23.45 12.94
N VAL A 429 -9.04 -22.34 12.72
CA VAL A 429 -7.71 -22.32 12.12
C VAL A 429 -6.74 -21.63 13.06
N ASN A 430 -5.62 -22.29 13.34
CA ASN A 430 -4.51 -21.77 14.11
C ASN A 430 -3.24 -21.87 13.26
N ARG A 431 -2.48 -20.78 13.16
CA ARG A 431 -1.24 -20.71 12.37
C ARG A 431 -0.30 -19.67 12.96
N PHE A 432 0.99 -19.99 13.04
CA PHE A 432 2.02 -19.04 13.42
C PHE A 432 2.17 -17.93 12.38
N LEU A 433 2.44 -16.73 12.87
CA LEU A 433 2.69 -15.56 12.03
C LEU A 433 4.20 -15.41 11.78
N PRO A 434 4.66 -14.98 10.59
CA PRO A 434 6.06 -14.70 10.30
C PRO A 434 6.55 -13.41 10.98
N ILE A 435 6.56 -13.44 12.31
CA ILE A 435 6.94 -12.32 13.19
C ILE A 435 7.95 -12.83 14.21
N THR A 436 9.07 -12.14 14.33
CA THR A 436 10.26 -12.62 15.05
C THR A 436 10.39 -12.11 16.48
N ALA A 437 9.49 -11.23 16.93
CA ALA A 437 9.45 -10.72 18.30
C ALA A 437 8.01 -10.76 18.89
N PRO A 438 7.87 -10.97 20.22
CA PRO A 438 6.57 -11.08 20.90
C PRO A 438 5.93 -9.70 21.16
N PHE A 439 5.45 -9.02 20.11
CA PHE A 439 4.80 -7.72 20.25
C PHE A 439 3.53 -7.77 21.11
N HIS A 440 3.19 -6.61 21.68
CA HIS A 440 2.02 -6.42 22.55
C HIS A 440 2.02 -7.38 23.75
N SER A 441 3.17 -7.48 24.42
CA SER A 441 3.32 -8.42 25.53
C SER A 441 4.32 -7.95 26.57
N LYS A 442 4.23 -8.55 27.76
CA LYS A 442 5.18 -8.29 28.85
C LYS A 442 6.64 -8.57 28.49
N TYR A 443 6.89 -9.40 27.46
CA TYR A 443 8.23 -9.77 27.03
C TYR A 443 9.06 -8.61 26.47
N LEU A 444 8.41 -7.52 26.03
CA LEU A 444 9.08 -6.34 25.49
C LEU A 444 9.05 -5.14 26.45
N ALA A 445 8.70 -5.34 27.72
CA ALA A 445 8.67 -4.27 28.72
C ALA A 445 10.04 -3.58 28.85
N SER A 446 11.14 -4.35 28.94
CA SER A 446 12.50 -3.79 28.98
C SER A 446 12.96 -3.18 27.67
N ALA A 447 12.44 -3.64 26.53
CA ALA A 447 12.72 -3.02 25.23
C ALA A 447 12.21 -1.58 25.21
N THR A 448 11.00 -1.35 25.76
CA THR A 448 10.34 -0.03 25.79
C THR A 448 11.24 1.04 26.40
N SER A 449 11.84 0.78 27.57
CA SER A 449 12.72 1.78 28.21
C SER A 449 13.98 2.09 27.40
N ASN A 450 14.55 1.09 26.72
CA ASN A 450 15.71 1.31 25.85
C ASN A 450 15.33 2.11 24.60
N ILE A 451 14.15 1.83 24.03
CA ILE A 451 13.61 2.54 22.87
C ILE A 451 13.35 4.01 23.24
N ASP A 452 12.73 4.27 24.39
CA ASP A 452 12.47 5.64 24.87
C ASP A 452 13.76 6.44 25.03
N GLU A 453 14.84 5.82 25.53
CA GLU A 453 16.15 6.46 25.66
C GLU A 453 16.80 6.73 24.29
N ASP A 454 16.71 5.79 23.34
CA ASP A 454 17.21 5.98 21.98
C ASP A 454 16.43 7.06 21.21
N LEU A 455 15.14 7.21 21.51
CA LEU A 455 14.22 8.13 20.85
C LEU A 455 13.98 9.43 21.63
N LYS A 456 14.72 9.72 22.71
CA LYS A 456 14.50 10.90 23.55
C LYS A 456 14.52 12.25 22.82
N ASN A 457 15.19 12.31 21.67
CA ASN A 457 15.29 13.51 20.83
C ASN A 457 14.29 13.51 19.65
N VAL A 458 13.50 12.44 19.48
CA VAL A 458 12.47 12.34 18.46
C VAL A 458 11.14 12.79 19.07
N VAL A 459 10.55 13.81 18.46
CA VAL A 459 9.32 14.45 18.96
C VAL A 459 8.29 14.51 17.85
N ILE A 460 7.12 13.94 18.11
CA ILE A 460 5.89 14.18 17.35
C ILE A 460 4.91 14.78 18.35
N SER A 461 4.53 16.04 18.16
CA SER A 461 3.63 16.73 19.09
C SER A 461 2.19 16.30 18.84
N SER A 462 1.40 16.08 19.91
CA SER A 462 -0.05 15.88 19.76
C SER A 462 -0.75 17.07 19.09
N LYS A 463 -0.16 18.27 19.16
CA LYS A 463 -0.69 19.49 18.54
C LYS A 463 -0.48 19.54 17.03
N ASP A 464 0.45 18.75 16.50
CA ASP A 464 0.70 18.69 15.06
C ASP A 464 -0.30 17.75 14.37
N LEU A 465 -1.00 16.90 15.12
CA LEU A 465 -1.98 15.94 14.59
C LEU A 465 -3.24 16.64 14.08
N GLY A 466 -3.33 16.85 12.77
CA GLY A 466 -4.43 17.56 12.11
C GLY A 466 -5.76 16.82 12.14
N ILE A 467 -5.76 15.49 12.26
CA ILE A 467 -6.97 14.64 12.33
C ILE A 467 -6.87 13.66 13.51
N PRO A 468 -8.01 13.09 13.99
CA PRO A 468 -8.00 12.10 15.06
C PRO A 468 -7.07 10.93 14.75
N VAL A 469 -6.23 10.56 15.72
CA VAL A 469 -5.42 9.34 15.65
C VAL A 469 -5.93 8.40 16.72
N PHE A 470 -6.62 7.33 16.33
CA PHE A 470 -7.26 6.44 17.28
C PHE A 470 -6.25 5.46 17.88
N ASP A 471 -6.20 5.44 19.21
CA ASP A 471 -5.41 4.53 20.02
C ASP A 471 -5.77 3.06 19.74
N THR A 472 -4.76 2.20 19.57
CA THR A 472 -4.97 0.82 19.12
C THR A 472 -5.57 -0.08 20.21
N ASN A 473 -5.44 0.30 21.48
CA ASN A 473 -5.97 -0.44 22.62
C ASN A 473 -7.38 0.04 23.02
N THR A 474 -7.57 1.36 23.09
CA THR A 474 -8.77 1.97 23.66
C THR A 474 -9.74 2.48 22.60
N GLY A 475 -9.24 2.85 21.41
CA GLY A 475 -10.01 3.48 20.33
C GLY A 475 -10.34 4.96 20.54
N LYS A 476 -9.75 5.60 21.56
CA LYS A 476 -9.88 7.05 21.77
C LYS A 476 -8.91 7.83 20.90
N ASP A 477 -9.20 9.11 20.70
CA ASP A 477 -8.28 10.00 20.00
C ASP A 477 -7.09 10.35 20.90
N ILE A 478 -5.88 10.02 20.45
CA ILE A 478 -4.62 10.29 21.18
C ILE A 478 -4.47 11.80 21.50
N ARG A 479 -5.04 12.68 20.66
CA ARG A 479 -5.01 14.14 20.87
C ARG A 479 -5.74 14.58 22.13
N GLU A 480 -6.68 13.79 22.62
CA GLU A 480 -7.45 14.09 23.84
C GLU A 480 -6.75 13.61 25.11
N GLU A 481 -5.85 12.64 25.00
CA GLU A 481 -5.22 11.98 26.15
C GLU A 481 -3.78 12.45 26.41
N ILE A 482 -3.12 13.05 25.41
CA ILE A 482 -1.70 13.43 25.49
C ILE A 482 -1.52 14.91 25.13
N ASP A 483 -0.88 15.68 26.01
CA ASP A 483 -0.29 17.00 25.69
C ASP A 483 1.23 16.88 25.56
N GLY A 484 1.76 17.16 24.37
CA GLY A 484 3.20 17.10 24.08
C GLY A 484 3.60 15.91 23.21
N ASN A 485 4.74 15.27 23.51
CA ASN A 485 5.31 14.24 22.66
C ASN A 485 4.54 12.91 22.77
N ILE A 486 4.02 12.41 21.64
CA ILE A 486 3.26 11.16 21.58
C ILE A 486 4.15 9.92 21.40
N VAL A 487 5.43 10.08 21.05
CA VAL A 487 6.34 8.97 20.71
C VAL A 487 6.38 7.87 21.78
N PRO A 488 6.51 8.17 23.09
CA PRO A 488 6.51 7.13 24.13
C PRO A 488 5.20 6.31 24.16
N THR A 489 4.06 6.94 23.84
CA THR A 489 2.78 6.21 23.73
C THR A 489 2.74 5.32 22.49
N LEU A 490 3.22 5.80 21.33
CA LEU A 490 3.32 4.95 20.13
C LEU A 490 4.19 3.70 20.39
N VAL A 491 5.32 3.86 21.07
CA VAL A 491 6.19 2.74 21.45
C VAL A 491 5.43 1.75 22.34
N ARG A 492 4.77 2.24 23.39
CA ARG A 492 4.01 1.40 24.34
C ARG A 492 2.85 0.65 23.68
N LEU A 493 2.16 1.28 22.73
CA LEU A 493 1.08 0.67 21.94
C LEU A 493 1.54 -0.50 21.07
N ILE A 494 2.83 -0.59 20.78
CA ILE A 494 3.42 -1.64 19.96
C ILE A 494 4.11 -2.71 20.83
N THR A 495 4.88 -2.30 21.83
CA THR A 495 5.67 -3.22 22.64
C THR A 495 4.85 -3.94 23.69
N GLN A 496 3.85 -3.28 24.30
CA GLN A 496 3.19 -3.78 25.51
C GLN A 496 1.67 -3.91 25.38
N GLU A 497 0.99 -2.90 24.87
CA GLU A 497 -0.47 -2.87 24.95
C GLU A 497 -1.14 -3.74 23.88
N PRO A 498 -2.20 -4.50 24.23
CA PRO A 498 -2.94 -5.28 23.26
C PRO A 498 -3.64 -4.40 22.21
N VAL A 499 -3.72 -4.87 20.97
CA VAL A 499 -4.53 -4.21 19.93
C VAL A 499 -5.97 -4.70 20.02
N ASN A 500 -6.93 -3.79 20.20
CA ASN A 500 -8.37 -4.07 20.12
C ASN A 500 -8.93 -3.44 18.85
N TRP A 501 -8.76 -4.12 17.71
CA TRP A 501 -8.96 -3.54 16.39
C TRP A 501 -10.39 -3.06 16.14
N GLU A 502 -11.39 -3.83 16.56
CA GLU A 502 -12.81 -3.42 16.43
C GLU A 502 -13.12 -2.13 17.22
N LYS A 503 -12.44 -1.90 18.35
CA LYS A 503 -12.59 -0.66 19.12
C LYS A 503 -11.88 0.51 18.45
N ALA A 504 -10.64 0.30 17.99
CA ALA A 504 -9.85 1.31 17.31
C ALA A 504 -10.46 1.76 15.97
N THR A 505 -11.29 0.92 15.35
CA THR A 505 -11.89 1.17 14.04
C THR A 505 -13.40 1.39 14.08
N VAL A 506 -13.99 1.76 15.22
CA VAL A 506 -15.44 2.08 15.27
C VAL A 506 -15.80 3.10 14.18
N PHE A 507 -14.96 4.13 13.99
CA PHE A 507 -15.06 5.16 12.94
C PHE A 507 -16.48 5.69 12.77
N PRO A 508 -16.89 6.68 13.59
CA PRO A 508 -18.25 7.19 13.58
C PRO A 508 -18.70 7.65 12.19
N GLN A 509 -19.79 7.05 11.69
CA GLN A 509 -20.42 7.34 10.40
C GLN A 509 -19.49 7.17 9.18
N ALA A 510 -18.45 6.35 9.28
CA ALA A 510 -17.61 6.05 8.12
C ALA A 510 -18.47 5.57 6.93
N THR A 511 -18.08 5.98 5.73
CA THR A 511 -18.57 5.36 4.49
C THR A 511 -17.42 4.72 3.73
N HIS A 512 -16.20 5.22 3.89
CA HIS A 512 -15.01 4.69 3.23
C HIS A 512 -13.84 4.56 4.21
N VAL A 513 -13.02 3.53 4.01
CA VAL A 513 -11.74 3.35 4.69
C VAL A 513 -10.66 3.08 3.64
N LEU A 514 -9.59 3.87 3.65
CA LEU A 514 -8.42 3.68 2.80
C LEU A 514 -7.36 2.86 3.54
N ASP A 515 -6.99 1.70 3.02
CA ASP A 515 -5.89 0.91 3.55
C ASP A 515 -4.60 1.23 2.80
N PHE A 516 -3.63 1.80 3.52
CA PHE A 516 -2.27 2.06 3.04
C PHE A 516 -1.27 1.01 3.54
N GLY A 517 -1.73 -0.02 4.24
CA GLY A 517 -0.92 -1.14 4.70
C GLY A 517 -0.42 -2.05 3.58
N PRO A 518 0.65 -2.82 3.85
CA PRO A 518 1.18 -3.77 2.87
C PRO A 518 0.26 -4.98 2.66
N GLY A 519 0.49 -5.71 1.58
CA GLY A 519 0.00 -7.06 1.31
C GLY A 519 -1.40 -7.16 0.69
N GLY A 520 -1.95 -6.06 0.20
CA GLY A 520 -3.17 -6.03 -0.61
C GLY A 520 -4.32 -6.87 -0.04
N ILE A 521 -4.75 -7.90 -0.77
CA ILE A 521 -5.88 -8.76 -0.38
C ILE A 521 -5.63 -9.60 0.88
N SER A 522 -4.36 -9.80 1.25
CA SER A 522 -3.95 -10.47 2.50
C SER A 522 -3.73 -9.47 3.65
N GLY A 523 -3.85 -8.17 3.35
CA GLY A 523 -3.63 -7.06 4.25
C GLY A 523 -4.78 -6.76 5.20
N LEU A 524 -4.60 -5.66 5.94
CA LEU A 524 -5.50 -5.20 6.99
C LEU A 524 -6.87 -4.77 6.44
N GLY A 525 -6.93 -4.27 5.21
CA GLY A 525 -8.12 -3.75 4.59
C GLY A 525 -9.22 -4.80 4.45
N VAL A 526 -8.89 -6.00 3.97
CA VAL A 526 -9.86 -7.11 3.85
C VAL A 526 -10.35 -7.57 5.23
N LEU A 527 -9.47 -7.59 6.23
CA LEU A 527 -9.86 -7.88 7.62
C LEU A 527 -10.86 -6.84 8.13
N THR A 528 -10.57 -5.56 7.91
CA THR A 528 -11.42 -4.44 8.33
C THR A 528 -12.75 -4.44 7.59
N SER A 529 -12.74 -4.79 6.29
CA SER A 529 -13.95 -4.95 5.47
C SER A 529 -14.87 -6.01 6.05
N ARG A 530 -14.34 -7.16 6.46
CA ARG A 530 -15.13 -8.23 7.10
C ARG A 530 -15.73 -7.80 8.44
N ASN A 531 -14.99 -7.03 9.23
CA ASN A 531 -15.51 -6.52 10.51
C ASN A 531 -16.65 -5.52 10.33
N LYS A 532 -16.68 -4.81 9.20
CA LYS A 532 -17.64 -3.75 8.91
C LYS A 532 -18.69 -4.14 7.87
N ASP A 533 -18.71 -5.40 7.44
CA ASP A 533 -19.69 -5.86 6.46
C ASP A 533 -21.12 -5.64 6.95
N GLY A 534 -22.00 -5.22 6.04
CA GLY A 534 -23.38 -4.85 6.34
C GLY A 534 -23.57 -3.51 7.07
N THR A 535 -22.51 -2.79 7.44
CA THR A 535 -22.59 -1.49 8.12
C THR A 535 -22.56 -0.28 7.16
N GLY A 536 -22.45 -0.52 5.85
CA GLY A 536 -22.36 0.52 4.84
C GLY A 536 -20.96 1.13 4.65
N VAL A 537 -19.90 0.48 5.15
CA VAL A 537 -18.51 0.95 4.99
C VAL A 537 -17.81 0.19 3.87
N ARG A 538 -17.36 0.90 2.84
CA ARG A 538 -16.49 0.37 1.79
C ARG A 538 -15.02 0.50 2.20
N VAL A 539 -14.23 -0.54 1.98
CA VAL A 539 -12.77 -0.47 2.16
C VAL A 539 -12.10 -0.43 0.79
N ILE A 540 -11.15 0.48 0.59
CA ILE A 540 -10.34 0.61 -0.62
C ILE A 540 -8.89 0.29 -0.28
N LEU A 541 -8.30 -0.67 -0.97
CA LEU A 541 -6.89 -1.02 -0.87
C LEU A 541 -6.07 -0.01 -1.71
N ALA A 542 -5.56 1.03 -1.07
CA ALA A 542 -4.84 2.11 -1.75
C ALA A 542 -3.48 1.66 -2.29
N GLY A 543 -2.95 0.54 -1.78
CA GLY A 543 -1.69 -0.03 -2.24
C GLY A 543 -1.78 -0.87 -3.51
N THR A 544 -2.95 -1.42 -3.84
CA THR A 544 -3.09 -2.48 -4.84
C THR A 544 -3.87 -2.01 -6.06
N ILE A 545 -3.33 -2.20 -7.27
CA ILE A 545 -3.95 -1.71 -8.52
C ILE A 545 -5.26 -2.44 -8.86
N ALA A 546 -5.36 -3.73 -8.58
CA ALA A 546 -6.53 -4.57 -8.78
C ALA A 546 -6.44 -5.84 -7.94
N GLY A 547 -7.53 -6.59 -7.82
CA GLY A 547 -7.52 -7.86 -7.11
C GLY A 547 -8.81 -8.65 -7.27
N THR A 548 -8.89 -9.76 -6.56
CA THR A 548 -9.94 -10.79 -6.77
C THR A 548 -11.06 -10.74 -5.74
N VAL A 549 -10.96 -9.91 -4.70
CA VAL A 549 -11.95 -9.75 -3.64
C VAL A 549 -12.96 -8.67 -4.05
N PRO A 550 -14.22 -9.02 -4.38
CA PRO A 550 -15.20 -8.04 -4.87
C PRO A 550 -15.77 -7.13 -3.78
N GLU A 551 -15.66 -7.53 -2.50
CA GLU A 551 -16.18 -6.75 -1.37
C GLU A 551 -15.36 -5.49 -1.06
N VAL A 552 -14.12 -5.42 -1.56
CA VAL A 552 -13.22 -4.27 -1.41
C VAL A 552 -13.01 -3.55 -2.74
N GLY A 553 -12.67 -2.27 -2.65
CA GLY A 553 -12.17 -1.48 -3.76
C GLY A 553 -10.66 -1.49 -3.85
N TYR A 554 -10.15 -1.00 -4.98
CA TYR A 554 -8.71 -0.96 -5.29
C TYR A 554 -8.26 0.47 -5.62
N LYS A 555 -6.95 0.64 -5.79
CA LYS A 555 -6.28 1.92 -6.00
C LYS A 555 -6.96 2.86 -7.03
N PRO A 556 -7.51 2.40 -8.17
CA PRO A 556 -8.23 3.27 -9.11
C PRO A 556 -9.37 4.08 -8.50
N GLU A 557 -10.12 3.52 -7.54
CA GLU A 557 -11.27 4.20 -6.93
C GLU A 557 -10.88 5.43 -6.09
N LEU A 558 -9.62 5.53 -5.68
CA LEU A 558 -9.11 6.71 -5.00
C LEU A 558 -8.93 7.90 -5.96
N PHE A 559 -8.71 7.62 -7.25
CA PHE A 559 -8.29 8.61 -8.25
C PHE A 559 -9.32 8.87 -9.36
N ASP A 560 -10.30 7.98 -9.51
CA ASP A 560 -11.32 8.09 -10.53
C ASP A 560 -12.13 9.40 -10.39
N ARG A 561 -12.29 10.09 -11.53
CA ARG A 561 -12.90 11.41 -11.65
C ARG A 561 -14.31 11.36 -12.22
N ASP A 562 -14.81 10.20 -12.64
CA ASP A 562 -16.19 10.07 -13.13
C ASP A 562 -17.18 10.38 -12.00
N GLU A 563 -18.01 11.41 -12.19
CA GLU A 563 -18.97 11.86 -11.17
C GLU A 563 -20.13 10.89 -10.99
N GLU A 564 -20.55 10.19 -12.05
CA GLU A 564 -21.79 9.43 -12.03
C GLU A 564 -21.59 8.03 -11.44
N HIS A 565 -20.41 7.42 -11.66
CA HIS A 565 -20.21 5.99 -11.39
C HIS A 565 -18.98 5.65 -10.54
N ALA A 566 -18.06 6.59 -10.28
CA ALA A 566 -16.79 6.25 -9.64
C ALA A 566 -16.91 5.89 -8.15
N VAL A 567 -17.81 6.56 -7.41
CA VAL A 567 -17.93 6.34 -5.96
C VAL A 567 -18.90 5.21 -5.66
N THR A 568 -18.36 4.08 -5.25
CA THR A 568 -19.16 2.93 -4.82
C THR A 568 -19.39 2.98 -3.31
N TYR A 569 -20.64 2.82 -2.86
CA TYR A 569 -20.98 2.73 -1.43
C TYR A 569 -21.31 1.28 -1.08
N ALA A 570 -20.79 0.79 0.04
CA ALA A 570 -21.22 -0.50 0.57
C ALA A 570 -22.64 -0.40 1.13
N VAL A 571 -23.37 -1.51 1.10
CA VAL A 571 -24.76 -1.55 1.55
C VAL A 571 -24.81 -1.58 3.08
N ASP A 572 -25.62 -0.70 3.66
CA ASP A 572 -26.05 -0.76 5.06
C ASP A 572 -27.32 -1.61 5.13
N TRP A 573 -27.22 -2.83 5.64
CA TRP A 573 -28.35 -3.78 5.66
C TRP A 573 -29.51 -3.27 6.50
N LEU A 574 -29.23 -2.50 7.56
CA LEU A 574 -30.29 -1.95 8.40
C LEU A 574 -31.07 -0.86 7.65
N LYS A 575 -30.40 -0.04 6.82
CA LYS A 575 -31.07 0.98 6.00
C LYS A 575 -31.79 0.37 4.80
N GLU A 576 -31.15 -0.56 4.11
CA GLU A 576 -31.66 -1.15 2.87
C GLU A 576 -32.81 -2.14 3.14
N HIS A 577 -32.63 -3.04 4.11
CA HIS A 577 -33.58 -4.09 4.43
C HIS A 577 -34.37 -3.83 5.72
N GLY A 578 -34.28 -2.61 6.26
CA GLY A 578 -35.02 -2.17 7.43
C GLY A 578 -36.54 -2.23 7.21
N PRO A 579 -37.33 -2.81 8.14
CA PRO A 579 -38.79 -2.86 8.01
C PRO A 579 -39.42 -1.47 7.88
N ARG A 580 -40.38 -1.30 6.96
CA ARG A 580 -41.14 -0.07 6.73
C ARG A 580 -42.64 -0.33 6.79
N LEU A 581 -43.42 0.69 7.13
CA LEU A 581 -44.89 0.66 7.06
C LEU A 581 -45.36 1.54 5.91
N ILE A 582 -46.36 1.06 5.16
CA ILE A 582 -47.05 1.84 4.12
C ILE A 582 -48.55 1.84 4.39
N LYS A 583 -49.24 2.93 4.03
CA LYS A 583 -50.70 3.03 4.12
C LYS A 583 -51.28 2.95 2.70
N THR A 584 -52.23 2.05 2.48
CA THR A 584 -52.99 2.01 1.22
C THR A 584 -53.90 3.23 1.14
N THR A 585 -53.77 3.99 0.05
CA THR A 585 -54.67 5.10 -0.30
C THR A 585 -56.04 4.61 -0.73
#